data_AF-A0A7Y5LNK2-F1
#
_entry.id   AF-A0A7Y5LNK2-F1
#
_cell.length_a   1.000
_cell.length_b   1.000
_cell.length_c   1.000
_cell.angle_alpha   90.00
_cell.angle_beta   90.00
_cell.angle_gamma   90.00
#
_symmetry.space_group_name_H-M   'P 1'
#
loop_
_entity.id
_entity.type
_entity.pdbx_description
1 polymer ?
#
loop_
_entity_poly.entity_id
_entity_poly.type
_entity_poly.pdbx_seq_one_letter_code
_entity_poly.pdbx_strand_id
1 'polypeptide(L)'
;VCYQTGDCCDDHGGVGCLDPWIESCVCNADSYCCDVAWDSQCAQEVVEFGCGDCGIAVVIPTGDCCEPHGGYGCLDPWVESCVCDYDPYCCDTAWDSQCVDIAVTEGCADCGVVVVPPPPPAPTGPVGCFGFCGDQSPDGCFCDEQCAAYGDCCPDLCDSCFTTAQCGPSCLDVQPGPGCGDAACEDCVCSADSYCCATAWDEVCVELVTTLDCWMCE
;
A
#
# COMPACT_ATOMS: atom_id res chain seq x y z
N VAL A 1 24.27 6.25 -2.55
CA VAL A 1 24.44 5.51 -1.28
C VAL A 1 23.04 5.16 -0.87
N CYS A 2 22.57 3.97 -1.25
CA CYS A 2 21.24 3.50 -0.87
C CYS A 2 21.46 2.74 0.43
N TYR A 3 20.91 3.27 1.51
CA TYR A 3 20.97 2.64 2.82
C TYR A 3 19.98 1.47 2.80
N GLN A 4 20.39 0.33 3.38
CA GLN A 4 19.49 -0.81 3.62
C GLN A 4 18.51 -0.46 4.75
N THR A 5 17.63 0.50 4.49
CA THR A 5 16.51 0.81 5.37
C THR A 5 15.31 0.03 4.86
N GLY A 6 14.85 -0.95 5.64
CA GLY A 6 13.63 -1.72 5.39
C GLY A 6 12.44 -1.13 6.15
N ASP A 7 11.30 -1.82 6.13
CA ASP A 7 10.11 -1.41 6.88
C ASP A 7 10.46 -1.25 8.37
N CYS A 8 10.00 -0.17 8.99
CA CYS A 8 10.25 0.09 10.41
C CYS A 8 9.60 -0.94 11.33
N CYS A 9 8.58 -1.64 10.86
CA CYS A 9 7.78 -2.58 11.62
C CYS A 9 8.19 -4.04 11.44
N ASP A 10 9.21 -4.30 10.63
CA ASP A 10 9.79 -5.62 10.44
C ASP A 10 11.31 -5.58 10.70
N ASP A 11 11.88 -6.71 11.11
CA ASP A 11 13.33 -6.81 11.21
C ASP A 11 13.97 -6.84 9.83
N HIS A 12 15.10 -6.14 9.67
CA HIS A 12 15.89 -6.20 8.46
C HIS A 12 17.39 -6.15 8.76
N GLY A 13 18.19 -6.77 7.88
CA GLY A 13 19.63 -6.93 8.10
C GLY A 13 20.47 -5.64 8.04
N GLY A 14 19.81 -4.49 7.86
CA GLY A 14 20.43 -3.16 7.77
C GLY A 14 20.30 -2.36 9.08
N VAL A 15 20.63 -1.07 9.02
CA VAL A 15 20.46 -0.12 10.15
C VAL A 15 19.46 0.95 9.75
N GLY A 16 18.79 1.56 10.74
CA GLY A 16 17.72 2.53 10.50
C GLY A 16 16.47 1.89 9.88
N CYS A 17 15.51 2.67 9.40
CA CYS A 17 14.33 2.14 8.69
C CYS A 17 13.79 3.17 7.70
N LEU A 18 12.78 2.81 6.89
CA LEU A 18 12.29 3.65 5.79
C LEU A 18 11.66 4.98 6.23
N ASP A 19 11.12 5.05 7.44
CA ASP A 19 10.56 6.28 7.99
C ASP A 19 11.61 7.00 8.86
N PRO A 20 12.13 8.16 8.43
CA PRO A 20 13.17 8.88 9.16
C PRO A 20 12.69 9.46 10.51
N TRP A 21 11.38 9.65 10.71
CA TRP A 21 10.83 10.05 12.02
C TRP A 21 10.79 8.89 12.99
N ILE A 22 10.33 7.71 12.53
CA ILE A 22 10.34 6.50 13.35
C ILE A 22 11.79 6.11 13.66
N GLU A 23 12.66 6.08 12.66
CA GLU A 23 14.08 5.82 12.83
C GLU A 23 14.67 6.77 13.87
N SER A 24 14.53 8.08 13.69
CA SER A 24 15.13 9.04 14.62
C SER A 24 14.58 8.91 16.05
N CYS A 25 13.33 8.47 16.22
CA CYS A 25 12.73 8.28 17.53
C CYS A 25 13.26 7.00 18.20
N VAL A 26 13.23 5.87 17.50
CA VAL A 26 13.74 4.59 17.99
C VAL A 26 15.23 4.69 18.26
N CYS A 27 16.01 5.32 17.39
CA CYS A 27 17.46 5.50 17.55
C CYS A 27 17.85 6.40 18.74
N ASN A 28 16.94 7.29 19.17
CA ASN A 28 17.13 8.09 20.38
C ASN A 28 16.89 7.25 21.64
N ALA A 29 15.98 6.27 21.56
CA ALA A 29 15.71 5.34 22.64
C ALA A 29 16.76 4.22 22.72
N ASP A 30 17.10 3.61 21.59
CA ASP A 30 18.15 2.59 21.44
C ASP A 30 19.06 2.89 20.24
N SER A 31 20.31 3.26 20.53
CA SER A 31 21.33 3.53 19.51
C SER A 31 21.75 2.27 18.73
N TYR A 32 21.46 1.08 19.24
CA TYR A 32 21.73 -0.17 18.51
C TYR A 32 21.02 -0.20 17.15
N CYS A 33 19.80 0.33 17.07
CA CYS A 33 18.96 0.34 15.87
C CYS A 33 19.53 1.22 14.73
N CYS A 34 20.32 2.26 15.06
CA CYS A 34 21.07 3.04 14.04
C CYS A 34 22.53 2.60 13.85
N ASP A 35 23.16 2.02 14.87
CA ASP A 35 24.62 1.80 14.85
C ASP A 35 25.00 0.37 14.52
N VAL A 36 24.10 -0.61 14.73
CA VAL A 36 24.42 -2.03 14.62
C VAL A 36 23.46 -2.76 13.68
N ALA A 37 22.17 -2.81 13.99
CA ALA A 37 21.16 -3.46 13.15
C ALA A 37 19.73 -3.08 13.57
N TRP A 38 18.81 -3.07 12.61
CA TRP A 38 17.37 -2.98 12.82
C TRP A 38 16.78 -4.39 12.98
N ASP A 39 16.88 -4.96 14.17
CA ASP A 39 16.36 -6.30 14.45
C ASP A 39 14.91 -6.29 14.96
N SER A 40 14.39 -7.46 15.35
CA SER A 40 13.01 -7.57 15.82
C SER A 40 12.73 -6.81 17.11
N GLN A 41 13.75 -6.44 17.89
CA GLN A 41 13.55 -5.52 19.01
C GLN A 41 13.36 -4.10 18.52
N CYS A 42 14.16 -3.63 17.57
CA CYS A 42 13.98 -2.30 16.96
C CYS A 42 12.56 -2.12 16.39
N ALA A 43 12.02 -3.13 15.72
CA ALA A 43 10.65 -3.12 15.22
C ALA A 43 9.57 -3.07 16.33
N GLN A 44 9.79 -3.78 17.45
CA GLN A 44 8.88 -3.72 18.61
C GLN A 44 8.93 -2.37 19.33
N GLU A 45 10.12 -1.78 19.41
CA GLU A 45 10.39 -0.51 20.07
C GLU A 45 9.67 0.67 19.41
N VAL A 46 9.33 0.55 18.11
CA VAL A 46 8.48 1.53 17.41
C VAL A 46 7.20 1.80 18.19
N VAL A 47 6.53 0.74 18.65
CA VAL A 47 5.26 0.86 19.40
C VAL A 47 5.52 1.07 20.88
N GLU A 48 6.51 0.37 21.46
CA GLU A 48 6.81 0.46 22.89
C GLU A 48 7.18 1.89 23.33
N PHE A 49 7.94 2.60 22.49
CA PHE A 49 8.34 3.98 22.76
C PHE A 49 7.38 5.03 22.16
N GLY A 50 6.31 4.58 21.49
CA GLY A 50 5.35 5.47 20.83
C GLY A 50 5.97 6.28 19.69
N CYS A 51 6.97 5.71 19.03
CA CYS A 51 7.64 6.30 17.87
C CYS A 51 6.83 6.14 16.58
N GLY A 52 5.98 5.11 16.52
CA GLY A 52 5.06 4.84 15.43
C GLY A 52 4.05 3.77 15.83
N ASP A 53 3.21 3.35 14.88
CA ASP A 53 2.30 2.23 15.05
C ASP A 53 2.67 1.14 14.06
N CYS A 54 3.05 -0.03 14.58
CA CYS A 54 3.40 -1.21 13.80
C CYS A 54 2.31 -2.26 13.78
N GLY A 55 1.08 -1.87 14.12
CA GLY A 55 -0.04 -2.79 14.12
C GLY A 55 0.27 -3.96 15.02
N ILE A 56 0.49 -3.72 16.32
CA ILE A 56 0.32 -4.82 17.26
C ILE A 56 -1.13 -5.24 17.08
N ALA A 57 -1.32 -6.50 16.68
CA ALA A 57 -2.59 -7.18 16.71
C ALA A 57 -3.06 -7.27 18.17
N VAL A 58 -3.48 -6.15 18.74
CA VAL A 58 -4.55 -6.12 19.71
C VAL A 58 -5.77 -6.55 18.91
N VAL A 59 -5.91 -7.87 18.71
CA VAL A 59 -7.17 -8.47 18.31
C VAL A 59 -8.10 -8.36 19.51
N ILE A 60 -8.53 -7.13 19.78
CA ILE A 60 -9.93 -6.97 20.06
C ILE A 60 -10.54 -7.06 18.66
N PRO A 61 -11.34 -8.10 18.34
CA PRO A 61 -11.89 -8.18 17.01
C PRO A 61 -12.81 -6.97 16.87
N THR A 62 -12.32 -5.93 16.21
CA THR A 62 -13.15 -5.05 15.39
C THR A 62 -13.86 -6.04 14.47
N GLY A 63 -15.09 -6.37 14.83
CA GLY A 63 -15.94 -7.24 14.05
C GLY A 63 -16.66 -6.42 13.00
N ASP A 64 -17.58 -7.07 12.31
CA ASP A 64 -18.46 -6.39 11.38
C ASP A 64 -19.22 -5.26 12.11
N CYS A 65 -19.18 -4.04 11.56
CA CYS A 65 -19.91 -2.90 12.12
C CYS A 65 -21.43 -3.13 12.19
N CYS A 66 -21.93 -4.10 11.44
CA CYS A 66 -23.33 -4.49 11.37
C CYS A 66 -23.70 -5.66 12.29
N GLU A 67 -22.75 -6.20 13.07
CA GLU A 67 -23.02 -7.25 14.05
C GLU A 67 -22.43 -6.89 15.42
N PRO A 68 -23.16 -7.14 16.53
CA PRO A 68 -22.60 -6.98 17.86
C PRO A 68 -21.41 -7.91 18.07
N HIS A 69 -20.35 -7.41 18.68
CA HIS A 69 -19.15 -8.19 18.97
C HIS A 69 -18.51 -7.85 20.31
N GLY A 70 -17.61 -8.73 20.77
CA GLY A 70 -16.99 -8.62 22.09
C GLY A 70 -15.91 -7.53 22.20
N GLY A 71 -15.52 -6.95 21.06
CA GLY A 71 -14.58 -5.84 20.99
C GLY A 71 -15.20 -4.45 20.99
N TYR A 72 -14.38 -3.42 21.15
CA TYR A 72 -14.73 -2.03 20.89
C TYR A 72 -14.36 -1.65 19.46
N GLY A 73 -14.94 -0.57 18.94
CA GLY A 73 -14.77 -0.15 17.55
C GLY A 73 -15.37 -1.14 16.55
N CYS A 74 -15.13 -0.97 15.26
CA CYS A 74 -15.53 -1.95 14.24
C CYS A 74 -14.59 -1.91 13.02
N LEU A 75 -14.77 -2.80 12.05
CA LEU A 75 -13.83 -2.93 10.91
C LEU A 75 -13.78 -1.73 9.96
N ASP A 76 -14.80 -0.88 9.96
CA ASP A 76 -14.86 0.31 9.11
C ASP A 76 -14.57 1.55 9.97
N PRO A 77 -13.42 2.21 9.78
CA PRO A 77 -13.03 3.39 10.56
C PRO A 77 -13.99 4.57 10.42
N TRP A 78 -14.69 4.68 9.28
CA TRP A 78 -15.67 5.75 9.07
C TRP A 78 -16.95 5.47 9.86
N VAL A 79 -17.43 4.22 9.81
CA VAL A 79 -18.59 3.78 10.61
C VAL A 79 -18.29 3.92 12.09
N GLU A 80 -17.11 3.46 12.53
CA GLU A 80 -16.66 3.59 13.90
C GLU A 80 -16.66 5.06 14.33
N SER A 81 -15.90 5.93 13.66
CA SER A 81 -15.83 7.35 14.02
C SER A 81 -17.21 8.01 14.08
N CYS A 82 -18.11 7.69 13.14
CA CYS A 82 -19.46 8.23 13.12
C CYS A 82 -20.28 7.75 14.33
N VAL A 83 -20.24 6.45 14.65
CA VAL A 83 -20.95 5.90 15.83
C VAL A 83 -20.38 6.45 17.13
N CYS A 84 -19.07 6.67 17.21
CA CYS A 84 -18.39 7.22 18.39
C CYS A 84 -18.74 8.67 18.68
N ASP A 85 -19.05 9.46 17.65
CA ASP A 85 -19.58 10.83 17.83
C ASP A 85 -20.94 10.84 18.53
N TYR A 86 -21.72 9.76 18.39
CA TYR A 86 -23.01 9.58 19.08
C TYR A 86 -22.86 8.90 20.45
N ASP A 87 -22.05 7.85 20.54
CA ASP A 87 -21.80 7.12 21.78
C ASP A 87 -20.34 6.66 21.93
N PRO A 88 -19.54 7.35 22.76
CA PRO A 88 -18.15 6.97 23.06
C PRO A 88 -18.01 5.57 23.69
N TYR A 89 -19.09 4.99 24.23
CA TYR A 89 -19.07 3.61 24.70
C TYR A 89 -18.69 2.62 23.60
N CYS A 90 -19.05 2.92 22.34
CA CYS A 90 -18.80 2.05 21.20
C CYS A 90 -17.32 2.00 20.78
N CYS A 91 -16.53 3.07 20.98
CA CYS A 91 -15.06 3.05 20.78
C CYS A 91 -14.27 2.64 22.02
N ASP A 92 -14.77 2.92 23.22
CA ASP A 92 -13.93 2.80 24.42
C ASP A 92 -14.29 1.59 25.30
N THR A 93 -15.45 0.97 25.08
CA THR A 93 -15.96 -0.09 25.96
C THR A 93 -16.39 -1.35 25.22
N ALA A 94 -17.37 -1.29 24.30
CA ALA A 94 -17.84 -2.45 23.56
C ALA A 94 -18.73 -2.05 22.36
N TRP A 95 -18.68 -2.86 21.31
CA TRP A 95 -19.56 -2.79 20.14
C TRP A 95 -20.75 -3.74 20.30
N ASP A 96 -21.82 -3.27 20.93
CA ASP A 96 -23.02 -4.08 21.16
C ASP A 96 -24.17 -3.74 20.19
N SER A 97 -25.37 -4.28 20.45
CA SER A 97 -26.54 -4.02 19.60
C SER A 97 -26.93 -2.55 19.54
N GLN A 98 -26.62 -1.75 20.57
CA GLN A 98 -26.89 -0.32 20.54
C GLN A 98 -25.94 0.39 19.57
N CYS A 99 -24.68 -0.04 19.49
CA CYS A 99 -23.72 0.47 18.51
C CYS A 99 -24.17 0.18 17.07
N VAL A 100 -24.68 -1.03 16.82
CA VAL A 100 -25.27 -1.40 15.51
C VAL A 100 -26.55 -0.58 15.21
N ASP A 101 -27.41 -0.38 16.20
CA ASP A 101 -28.63 0.44 16.03
C ASP A 101 -28.31 1.91 15.71
N ILE A 102 -27.30 2.48 16.36
CA ILE A 102 -26.79 3.83 16.06
C ILE A 102 -26.24 3.84 14.63
N ALA A 103 -25.45 2.83 14.26
CA ALA A 103 -24.84 2.74 12.94
C ALA A 103 -25.89 2.85 11.83
N VAL A 104 -27.02 2.14 11.97
CA VAL A 104 -28.12 2.16 11.00
C VAL A 104 -28.97 3.42 11.11
N THR A 105 -29.37 3.80 12.32
CA THR A 105 -30.37 4.86 12.53
C THR A 105 -29.84 6.25 12.18
N GLU A 106 -28.56 6.49 12.50
CA GLU A 106 -27.91 7.77 12.24
C GLU A 106 -27.23 7.82 10.85
N GLY A 107 -27.32 6.73 10.08
CA GLY A 107 -26.78 6.64 8.73
C GLY A 107 -25.25 6.52 8.66
N CYS A 108 -24.62 6.03 9.74
CA CYS A 108 -23.20 5.70 9.75
C CYS A 108 -22.88 4.40 9.01
N ALA A 109 -23.84 3.48 8.84
CA ALA A 109 -23.68 2.24 8.08
C ALA A 109 -24.99 1.79 7.43
N ASP A 110 -24.91 1.21 6.24
CA ASP A 110 -26.04 0.53 5.60
C ASP A 110 -25.98 -0.98 5.89
N CYS A 111 -26.48 -1.38 7.06
CA CYS A 111 -26.46 -2.77 7.52
C CYS A 111 -27.58 -3.65 6.94
N GLY A 112 -28.02 -3.36 5.72
CA GLY A 112 -28.82 -4.31 4.95
C GLY A 112 -30.18 -4.64 5.57
N VAL A 113 -30.99 -3.62 5.86
CA VAL A 113 -32.45 -3.76 5.94
C VAL A 113 -33.12 -2.90 4.87
N VAL A 114 -33.26 -3.50 3.68
CA VAL A 114 -34.05 -3.08 2.50
C VAL A 114 -34.63 -1.66 2.51
N VAL A 115 -33.86 -0.69 2.01
CA VAL A 115 -34.41 0.54 1.43
C VAL A 115 -33.82 0.80 0.04
N VAL A 116 -34.68 1.25 -0.87
CA VAL A 116 -34.49 1.37 -2.32
C VAL A 116 -33.19 2.11 -2.69
N PRO A 117 -32.40 1.63 -3.67
CA PRO A 117 -31.07 2.16 -3.93
C PRO A 117 -31.10 3.63 -4.42
N PRO A 118 -30.19 4.49 -3.92
CA PRO A 118 -29.92 5.81 -4.49
C PRO A 118 -29.37 5.70 -5.93
N PRO A 119 -29.37 6.80 -6.73
CA PRO A 119 -28.69 6.80 -8.02
C PRO A 119 -27.27 6.25 -7.86
N PRO A 120 -26.76 5.47 -8.84
CA PRO A 120 -25.46 4.82 -8.70
C PRO A 120 -24.43 5.86 -8.24
N PRO A 121 -23.71 5.62 -7.13
CA PRO A 121 -22.60 6.49 -6.78
C PRO A 121 -21.66 6.56 -7.98
N ALA A 122 -21.07 7.74 -8.21
CA ALA A 122 -19.94 7.84 -9.12
C ALA A 122 -18.95 6.73 -8.75
N PRO A 123 -18.37 6.01 -9.72
CA PRO A 123 -17.55 4.85 -9.45
C PRO A 123 -16.46 5.22 -8.43
N THR A 124 -16.62 4.73 -7.20
CA THR A 124 -15.64 4.85 -6.11
C THR A 124 -14.73 3.63 -6.07
N GLY A 125 -14.63 2.92 -7.20
CA GLY A 125 -13.63 1.88 -7.39
C GLY A 125 -12.23 2.49 -7.54
N PRO A 126 -11.18 1.66 -7.45
CA PRO A 126 -9.82 2.13 -7.65
C PRO A 126 -9.77 2.85 -8.99
N VAL A 127 -9.37 4.12 -8.91
CA VAL A 127 -9.21 4.95 -10.09
C VAL A 127 -8.13 4.34 -10.97
N GLY A 128 -8.39 4.17 -12.27
CA GLY A 128 -7.47 3.53 -13.20
C GLY A 128 -7.85 2.12 -13.69
N CYS A 129 -6.85 1.30 -13.99
CA CYS A 129 -6.93 0.03 -14.70
C CYS A 129 -7.14 -1.21 -13.83
N PHE A 130 -7.11 -1.09 -12.50
CA PHE A 130 -7.36 -2.22 -11.62
C PHE A 130 -8.73 -2.86 -11.90
N GLY A 131 -8.72 -4.09 -12.44
CA GLY A 131 -9.93 -4.82 -12.84
C GLY A 131 -10.55 -4.39 -14.18
N PHE A 132 -9.93 -3.45 -14.91
CA PHE A 132 -10.40 -2.92 -16.20
C PHE A 132 -9.42 -3.17 -17.36
N CYS A 133 -8.43 -4.05 -17.19
CA CYS A 133 -7.46 -4.39 -18.24
C CYS A 133 -8.14 -4.87 -19.53
N GLY A 134 -7.82 -4.19 -20.64
CA GLY A 134 -8.43 -4.43 -21.97
C GLY A 134 -9.69 -3.60 -22.25
N ASP A 135 -10.20 -2.84 -21.29
CA ASP A 135 -11.44 -2.07 -21.37
C ASP A 135 -11.23 -0.59 -20.94
N GLN A 136 -12.29 0.21 -21.03
CA GLN A 136 -12.29 1.57 -20.50
C GLN A 136 -12.49 1.56 -18.98
N SER A 137 -11.62 2.26 -18.26
CA SER A 137 -11.79 2.52 -16.84
C SER A 137 -13.01 3.44 -16.59
N PRO A 138 -13.69 3.33 -15.43
CA PRO A 138 -14.78 4.23 -15.08
C PRO A 138 -14.39 5.72 -15.02
N ASP A 139 -13.09 6.04 -14.92
CA ASP A 139 -12.56 7.41 -14.96
C ASP A 139 -12.43 7.98 -16.37
N GLY A 140 -12.69 7.16 -17.39
CA GLY A 140 -12.72 7.55 -18.79
C GLY A 140 -11.41 7.32 -19.56
N CYS A 141 -10.32 6.98 -18.88
CA CYS A 141 -9.08 6.50 -19.52
C CYS A 141 -9.22 5.03 -19.98
N PHE A 142 -8.36 4.58 -20.89
CA PHE A 142 -8.41 3.26 -21.49
C PHE A 142 -7.24 2.37 -21.05
N CYS A 143 -7.55 1.10 -20.82
CA CYS A 143 -6.59 0.08 -20.41
C CYS A 143 -6.35 -0.98 -21.50
N ASP A 144 -6.58 -0.60 -22.76
CA ASP A 144 -6.46 -1.46 -23.93
C ASP A 144 -5.16 -1.21 -24.69
N GLU A 145 -4.80 -2.12 -25.61
CA GLU A 145 -3.58 -2.08 -26.44
C GLU A 145 -3.40 -0.82 -27.29
N GLN A 146 -4.47 -0.08 -27.54
CA GLN A 146 -4.47 1.09 -28.42
C GLN A 146 -4.37 2.41 -27.66
N CYS A 147 -4.47 2.41 -26.34
CA CYS A 147 -4.53 3.64 -25.56
C CYS A 147 -3.31 4.56 -25.81
N ALA A 148 -2.14 3.98 -26.07
CA ALA A 148 -0.92 4.75 -26.35
C ALA A 148 -0.98 5.47 -27.71
N ALA A 149 -1.69 4.89 -28.68
CA ALA A 149 -1.91 5.52 -29.98
C ALA A 149 -2.93 6.68 -29.90
N TYR A 150 -3.89 6.58 -28.98
CA TYR A 150 -4.92 7.61 -28.76
C TYR A 150 -4.54 8.64 -27.68
N GLY A 151 -3.52 8.35 -26.86
CA GLY A 151 -3.03 9.22 -25.79
C GLY A 151 -3.99 9.28 -24.60
N ASP A 152 -4.74 8.21 -24.35
CA ASP A 152 -5.79 8.11 -23.34
C ASP A 152 -5.57 6.96 -22.34
N CYS A 153 -4.34 6.45 -22.23
CA CYS A 153 -3.97 5.44 -21.24
C CYS A 153 -4.22 5.92 -19.80
N CYS A 154 -4.70 5.01 -18.93
CA CYS A 154 -4.74 5.30 -17.51
C CYS A 154 -3.32 5.36 -16.91
N PRO A 155 -3.12 6.16 -15.84
CA PRO A 155 -1.81 6.29 -15.19
C PRO A 155 -1.24 4.99 -14.61
N ASP A 156 -2.10 4.09 -14.14
CA ASP A 156 -1.75 2.82 -13.48
C ASP A 156 -1.84 1.62 -14.43
N LEU A 157 -1.93 1.84 -15.74
CA LEU A 157 -2.03 0.75 -16.73
C LEU A 157 -0.93 -0.30 -16.55
N CYS A 158 0.28 0.17 -16.26
CA CYS A 158 1.46 -0.69 -16.15
C CYS A 158 1.60 -1.37 -14.81
N ASP A 159 1.05 -0.78 -13.75
CA ASP A 159 1.01 -1.35 -12.41
C ASP A 159 -0.12 -2.38 -12.29
N SER A 160 -1.25 -2.14 -12.98
CA SER A 160 -2.47 -2.92 -12.84
C SER A 160 -2.59 -4.07 -13.85
N CYS A 161 -2.10 -3.91 -15.08
CA CYS A 161 -2.38 -4.86 -16.17
C CYS A 161 -1.18 -5.66 -16.68
N PHE A 162 0.04 -5.31 -16.29
CA PHE A 162 1.29 -6.02 -16.65
C PHE A 162 1.34 -6.50 -18.11
N THR A 163 0.83 -5.71 -19.05
CA THR A 163 0.79 -6.09 -20.47
C THR A 163 2.13 -5.77 -21.12
N THR A 164 2.84 -6.80 -21.58
CA THR A 164 4.17 -6.65 -22.21
C THR A 164 4.14 -5.83 -23.50
N ALA A 165 2.97 -5.66 -24.13
CA ALA A 165 2.81 -4.88 -25.35
C ALA A 165 2.90 -3.36 -25.15
N GLN A 166 2.67 -2.87 -23.92
CA GLN A 166 2.43 -1.43 -23.68
C GLN A 166 3.25 -0.88 -22.53
N CYS A 167 3.53 -1.75 -21.56
CA CYS A 167 4.21 -1.40 -20.32
C CYS A 167 5.64 -1.89 -20.32
N GLY A 168 6.15 -2.27 -21.49
CA GLY A 168 7.46 -2.87 -21.59
C GLY A 168 7.56 -4.22 -20.86
N PRO A 169 8.78 -4.76 -20.81
CA PRO A 169 9.12 -6.07 -20.26
C PRO A 169 9.42 -5.95 -18.76
N SER A 170 9.16 -7.00 -17.98
CA SER A 170 9.51 -7.02 -16.56
C SER A 170 11.01 -6.73 -16.35
N CYS A 171 11.34 -5.93 -15.33
CA CYS A 171 12.73 -5.66 -14.97
C CYS A 171 13.46 -6.91 -14.44
N LEU A 172 12.72 -7.98 -14.11
CA LEU A 172 13.27 -9.26 -13.63
C LEU A 172 13.50 -10.28 -14.72
N ASP A 173 13.09 -9.95 -15.94
CA ASP A 173 13.23 -10.83 -17.08
C ASP A 173 14.35 -10.34 -18.00
N VAL A 174 15.24 -11.25 -18.38
CA VAL A 174 16.27 -10.99 -19.38
C VAL A 174 15.63 -10.79 -20.74
N GLN A 175 16.10 -9.81 -21.49
CA GLN A 175 15.60 -9.53 -22.82
C GLN A 175 16.64 -8.95 -23.79
N PRO A 176 16.39 -9.05 -25.12
CA PRO A 176 17.36 -8.60 -26.13
C PRO A 176 17.47 -7.07 -26.27
N GLY A 177 16.46 -6.33 -25.83
CA GLY A 177 16.39 -4.87 -25.93
C GLY A 177 16.86 -4.17 -24.66
N PRO A 178 17.24 -2.89 -24.73
CA PRO A 178 17.55 -2.09 -23.55
C PRO A 178 16.30 -1.74 -22.75
N GLY A 179 16.52 -1.36 -21.49
CA GLY A 179 15.50 -0.86 -20.57
C GLY A 179 14.60 -1.94 -20.00
N CYS A 180 13.63 -1.52 -19.18
CA CYS A 180 12.55 -2.39 -18.73
C CYS A 180 11.24 -1.60 -18.64
N GLY A 181 10.18 -2.26 -18.21
CA GLY A 181 8.84 -1.72 -18.21
C GLY A 181 8.54 -0.69 -17.13
N ASP A 182 9.42 -0.63 -16.13
CA ASP A 182 9.34 0.32 -15.02
C ASP A 182 10.46 1.35 -15.19
N ALA A 183 10.06 2.61 -15.40
CA ALA A 183 10.99 3.70 -15.65
C ALA A 183 11.90 3.99 -14.44
N ALA A 184 11.42 3.75 -13.23
CA ALA A 184 12.14 4.04 -12.01
C ALA A 184 13.18 2.94 -11.72
N CYS A 185 12.78 1.67 -11.93
CA CYS A 185 13.71 0.55 -11.95
C CYS A 185 14.75 0.68 -13.07
N GLU A 186 14.33 1.09 -14.27
CA GLU A 186 15.23 1.36 -15.39
C GLU A 186 16.24 2.44 -14.98
N ASP A 187 15.80 3.61 -14.54
CA ASP A 187 16.69 4.72 -14.16
C ASP A 187 17.70 4.33 -13.06
N CYS A 188 17.26 3.53 -12.09
CA CYS A 188 18.11 3.01 -11.02
C CYS A 188 19.21 2.08 -11.56
N VAL A 189 18.85 1.06 -12.34
CA VAL A 189 19.82 0.11 -12.93
C VAL A 189 20.73 0.83 -13.92
N CYS A 190 20.19 1.77 -14.69
CA CYS A 190 20.92 2.51 -15.71
C CYS A 190 21.92 3.52 -15.12
N SER A 191 21.64 4.02 -13.93
CA SER A 191 22.59 4.82 -13.14
C SER A 191 23.77 3.99 -12.65
N ALA A 192 23.57 2.67 -12.45
CA ALA A 192 24.64 1.75 -12.09
C ALA A 192 25.41 1.23 -13.30
N ASP A 193 24.69 0.82 -14.35
CA ASP A 193 25.28 0.37 -15.61
C ASP A 193 24.50 0.90 -16.82
N SER A 194 25.12 1.87 -17.52
CA SER A 194 24.56 2.45 -18.76
C SER A 194 24.35 1.44 -19.89
N TYR A 195 24.96 0.25 -19.83
CA TYR A 195 24.69 -0.82 -20.78
C TYR A 195 23.21 -1.24 -20.78
N CYS A 196 22.56 -1.21 -19.61
CA CYS A 196 21.18 -1.64 -19.42
C CYS A 196 20.16 -0.74 -20.14
N CYS A 197 20.38 0.58 -20.24
CA CYS A 197 19.55 1.49 -21.06
C CYS A 197 20.07 1.69 -22.50
N ALA A 198 21.33 1.39 -22.78
CA ALA A 198 21.93 1.72 -24.07
C ALA A 198 21.97 0.52 -25.03
N THR A 199 22.06 -0.71 -24.52
CA THR A 199 22.37 -1.89 -25.33
C THR A 199 21.37 -3.03 -25.15
N ALA A 200 21.28 -3.59 -23.95
CA ALA A 200 20.41 -4.74 -23.66
C ALA A 200 20.18 -4.88 -22.16
N TRP A 201 19.02 -5.44 -21.80
CA TRP A 201 18.68 -5.82 -20.44
C TRP A 201 18.99 -7.30 -20.21
N ASP A 202 20.22 -7.61 -19.81
CA ASP A 202 20.71 -8.98 -19.66
C ASP A 202 20.72 -9.49 -18.21
N GLU A 203 21.33 -10.65 -17.97
CA GLU A 203 21.43 -11.27 -16.63
C GLU A 203 22.10 -10.34 -15.61
N VAL A 204 23.04 -9.49 -16.06
CA VAL A 204 23.70 -8.52 -15.17
C VAL A 204 22.73 -7.40 -14.81
N CYS A 205 21.94 -6.91 -15.77
CA CYS A 205 20.90 -5.91 -15.48
C CYS A 205 19.88 -6.43 -14.46
N VAL A 206 19.41 -7.67 -14.61
CA VAL A 206 18.50 -8.31 -13.64
C VAL A 206 19.17 -8.51 -12.27
N GLU A 207 20.44 -8.90 -12.24
CA GLU A 207 21.20 -9.00 -10.99
C GLU A 207 21.33 -7.62 -10.31
N LEU A 208 21.55 -6.55 -11.07
CA LEU A 208 21.58 -5.19 -10.55
C LEU A 208 20.24 -4.76 -9.95
N VAL A 209 19.11 -5.17 -10.53
CA VAL A 209 17.79 -4.91 -9.92
C VAL A 209 17.75 -5.46 -8.50
N THR A 210 18.08 -6.75 -8.32
CA THR A 210 18.12 -7.41 -6.99
C THR A 210 19.18 -6.84 -6.04
N THR A 211 20.38 -6.54 -6.54
CA THR A 211 21.52 -6.18 -5.67
C THR A 211 21.56 -4.71 -5.30
N LEU A 212 20.87 -3.85 -6.06
CA LEU A 212 20.74 -2.42 -5.79
C LEU A 212 19.37 -2.05 -5.21
N ASP A 213 18.48 -3.02 -5.05
CA ASP A 213 17.10 -2.85 -4.63
C ASP A 213 16.34 -1.81 -5.49
N CYS A 214 16.51 -1.87 -6.81
CA CYS A 214 15.88 -0.95 -7.78
C CYS A 214 14.35 -1.14 -7.97
N TRP A 215 13.64 -1.75 -7.02
CA TRP A 215 12.21 -2.11 -7.07
C TRP A 215 11.35 -1.14 -6.25
N MET A 216 11.98 -0.33 -5.40
CA MET A 216 11.32 0.68 -4.58
C MET A 216 11.82 2.05 -5.01
N CYS A 217 11.30 2.52 -6.13
CA CYS A 217 11.42 3.93 -6.49
C CYS A 217 10.00 4.52 -6.51
N GLU A 218 9.71 5.13 -5.36
CA GLU A 218 8.53 5.91 -4.91
C GLU A 218 7.30 5.15 -4.43
#